data_AF-A0AA35QR25-F1
#
_entry.id   AF-A0AA35QR25-F1
#
_cell.length_a   1.000
_cell.length_b   1.000
_cell.length_c   1.000
_cell.angle_alpha   90.00
_cell.angle_beta   90.00
_cell.angle_gamma   90.00
#
_symmetry.space_group_name_H-M   'P 1'
#
loop_
_entity.id
_entity.type
_entity.pdbx_description
1 polymer ?
#
loop_
_entity_poly.entity_id
_entity_poly.type
_entity_poly.pdbx_seq_one_letter_code
_entity_poly.pdbx_strand_id
1 'polypeptide(L)'
;DCHYVTEINGRVVQFPAQGKAHVKVKIEGQQCDMEVDSGSGFTIVSDQTARTFFPRGKLPPLEPFPATLQSYSAGRIHVMGMCA
;
A
#
# COMPACT_ATOMS: atom_id res chain seq x y z
N ASP A 1 17.07 4.25 20.66
CA ASP A 1 15.82 3.52 20.45
C ASP A 1 14.77 4.40 19.78
N CYS A 2 14.56 4.19 18.48
CA CYS A 2 13.50 4.88 17.75
C CYS A 2 12.19 4.13 17.98
N HIS A 3 11.35 4.63 18.88
CA HIS A 3 10.00 4.10 19.07
C HIS A 3 9.07 4.81 18.09
N TYR A 4 8.66 4.11 17.03
CA TYR A 4 7.61 4.60 16.13
C TYR A 4 6.27 4.41 16.82
N VAL A 5 5.61 5.53 17.13
CA VAL A 5 4.26 5.55 17.70
C VAL A 5 3.30 5.87 16.56
N THR A 6 2.35 4.98 16.29
CA THR A 6 1.33 5.21 15.26
C THR A 6 -0.04 5.23 15.91
N GLU A 7 -0.83 6.25 15.63
CA GLU A 7 -2.21 6.35 16.09
C GLU A 7 -3.16 5.83 15.00
N ILE A 8 -4.01 4.86 15.35
CA ILE A 8 -5.04 4.32 14.45
C ILE A 8 -6.38 4.44 15.17
N ASN A 9 -7.32 5.21 14.60
CA ASN A 9 -8.66 5.45 15.17
C ASN A 9 -8.65 5.93 16.64
N GLY A 10 -7.78 6.87 16.99
CA GLY A 10 -7.70 7.39 18.37
C GLY A 10 -6.97 6.48 19.35
N ARG A 11 -6.42 5.35 18.89
CA ARG A 11 -5.67 4.40 19.72
C ARG A 11 -4.20 4.43 19.33
N VAL A 12 -3.35 4.62 20.33
CA VAL A 12 -1.91 4.49 20.19
C VAL A 12 -1.57 3.01 20.05
N VAL A 13 -1.00 2.65 18.90
CA VAL A 13 -0.51 1.30 18.62
C VAL A 13 1.01 1.34 18.67
N GLN A 14 1.57 0.53 19.56
CA GLN A 14 3.00 0.37 19.71
C GLN A 14 3.43 -0.88 18.96
N PHE A 15 4.17 -0.70 17.87
CA PHE A 15 4.72 -1.82 17.12
C PHE A 15 6.05 -2.26 17.75
N PRO A 16 6.35 -3.58 17.80
CA PRO A 16 7.64 -4.05 18.29
C PRO A 16 8.77 -3.40 17.50
N ALA A 17 9.86 -3.05 18.18
CA ALA A 17 11.02 -2.34 17.63
C ALA A 17 11.69 -3.03 16.41
N GLN A 18 11.30 -4.29 16.14
CA GLN A 18 11.65 -5.05 14.94
C GLN A 18 10.38 -5.64 14.34
N GLY A 19 9.82 -4.96 13.35
CA GLY A 19 8.68 -5.46 12.61
C GLY A 19 7.93 -4.32 11.95
N LYS A 20 7.54 -4.51 10.70
CA LYS A 20 6.66 -3.56 10.05
C LYS A 20 5.22 -3.81 10.49
N ALA A 21 4.52 -2.73 10.78
CA ALA A 21 3.11 -2.75 11.14
C ALA A 21 2.27 -3.34 10.00
N HIS A 22 1.40 -4.31 10.31
CA HIS A 22 0.46 -4.88 9.34
C HIS A 22 -0.97 -4.59 9.77
N VAL A 23 -1.83 -4.27 8.81
CA VAL A 23 -3.23 -3.96 9.02
C VAL A 23 -4.09 -4.63 7.96
N LYS A 24 -5.22 -5.20 8.40
CA LYS A 24 -6.25 -5.69 7.49
C LYS A 24 -7.19 -4.56 7.10
N VAL A 25 -7.21 -4.24 5.81
CA VAL A 25 -8.11 -3.25 5.21
C VAL A 25 -9.13 -3.94 4.29
N LYS A 26 -10.21 -3.23 3.95
CA LYS A 26 -11.12 -3.64 2.87
C LYS A 26 -10.94 -2.69 1.69
N ILE A 27 -10.55 -3.21 0.54
CA ILE A 27 -10.43 -2.46 -0.73
C ILE A 27 -11.39 -3.11 -1.72
N GLU A 28 -12.29 -2.32 -2.32
CA GLU A 28 -13.36 -2.83 -3.19
C GLU A 28 -14.16 -4.00 -2.56
N GLY A 29 -14.36 -3.94 -1.23
CA GLY A 29 -15.04 -4.97 -0.45
C GLY A 29 -14.20 -6.22 -0.13
N GLN A 30 -13.01 -6.38 -0.71
CA GLN A 30 -12.11 -7.51 -0.46
C GLN A 30 -11.16 -7.22 0.70
N GLN A 31 -10.94 -8.20 1.57
CA GLN A 31 -9.94 -8.08 2.64
C GLN A 31 -8.53 -8.18 2.06
N CYS A 32 -7.67 -7.22 2.40
CA CYS A 32 -6.26 -7.19 2.05
C CYS A 32 -5.44 -6.98 3.32
N ASP A 33 -4.42 -7.81 3.54
CA ASP A 33 -3.40 -7.54 4.54
C ASP A 33 -2.36 -6.59 3.94
N MET A 34 -2.03 -5.52 4.65
CA MET A 34 -1.16 -4.46 4.14
C MET A 34 -0.15 -4.04 5.18
N GLU A 35 1.06 -3.75 4.71
CA GLU A 35 2.10 -3.11 5.49
C GLU A 35 1.83 -1.61 5.62
N VAL A 36 1.99 -1.06 6.82
CA VAL A 36 1.91 0.38 7.06
C VAL A 36 3.29 0.99 6.83
N ASP A 37 3.38 1.84 5.81
CA ASP A 37 4.52 2.71 5.56
C ASP A 37 4.13 4.17 5.81
N SER A 38 4.40 4.65 7.02
CA SER A 38 4.09 6.03 7.41
C SER A 38 4.93 7.08 6.68
N GLY A 39 5.99 6.67 5.97
CA GLY A 39 6.82 7.56 5.15
C GLY A 39 6.28 7.73 3.73
N SER A 40 5.30 6.92 3.31
CA SER A 40 4.73 6.98 1.97
C SER A 40 3.55 7.95 1.89
N GLY A 41 3.53 8.79 0.85
CA GLY A 41 2.38 9.63 0.50
C GLY A 41 1.29 8.90 -0.28
N PHE A 42 1.53 7.65 -0.68
CA PHE A 42 0.64 6.87 -1.54
C PHE A 42 0.47 5.44 -1.02
N THR A 43 -0.72 4.88 -1.25
CA THR A 43 -0.98 3.44 -1.08
C THR A 43 -0.60 2.72 -2.37
N ILE A 44 0.30 1.74 -2.29
CA ILE A 44 0.75 0.95 -3.44
C ILE A 44 0.42 -0.52 -3.19
N VAL A 45 -0.07 -1.18 -4.23
CA VAL A 45 -0.28 -2.64 -4.27
C VAL A 45 0.33 -3.19 -5.55
N SER A 46 0.69 -4.48 -5.54
CA SER A 46 1.13 -5.15 -6.76
C SER A 46 -0.04 -5.32 -7.74
N ASP A 47 0.25 -5.45 -9.05
CA ASP A 47 -0.77 -5.77 -10.07
C ASP A 47 -1.52 -7.06 -9.71
N GLN A 48 -0.80 -8.08 -9.24
CA GLN A 48 -1.39 -9.35 -8.81
C GLN A 48 -2.39 -9.15 -7.67
N THR A 49 -2.01 -8.38 -6.64
CA THR A 49 -2.89 -8.05 -5.50
C THR A 49 -4.09 -7.24 -5.96
N ALA A 50 -3.89 -6.22 -6.80
CA ALA A 50 -4.97 -5.38 -7.31
C ALA A 50 -6.03 -6.19 -8.05
N ARG A 51 -5.62 -7.18 -8.85
CA ARG A 51 -6.56 -8.06 -9.58
C ARG A 51 -7.47 -8.85 -8.65
N THR A 52 -7.03 -9.17 -7.43
CA THR A 52 -7.89 -9.89 -6.46
C THR A 52 -9.07 -9.05 -5.97
N PHE A 53 -8.99 -7.72 -6.11
CA PHE A 53 -10.03 -6.80 -5.65
C PHE A 53 -11.24 -6.77 -6.59
N PHE A 54 -11.04 -7.09 -7.87
CA PHE A 54 -12.06 -6.93 -8.91
C PHE A 54 -12.58 -8.26 -9.45
N PRO A 55 -13.87 -8.34 -9.83
CA PRO A 55 -14.45 -9.56 -10.40
C PRO A 55 -13.65 -10.05 -11.62
N ARG A 56 -13.35 -11.35 -11.63
CA ARG A 56 -12.60 -12.02 -12.71
C ARG A 56 -11.20 -11.44 -12.95
N GLY A 57 -10.61 -10.71 -11.99
CA GLY A 57 -9.28 -10.13 -12.15
C GLY A 57 -9.18 -8.97 -13.13
N LYS A 58 -10.33 -8.38 -13.51
CA LYS A 58 -10.38 -7.28 -14.48
C LYS A 58 -10.26 -5.94 -13.76
N LEU A 59 -9.06 -5.36 -13.82
CA LEU A 59 -8.78 -4.02 -13.32
C LEU A 59 -9.62 -2.97 -14.07
N PRO A 60 -10.01 -1.86 -13.41
CA PRO A 60 -10.54 -0.69 -14.09
C PRO A 60 -9.46 -0.08 -15.01
N PRO A 61 -9.82 0.82 -15.93
CA PRO A 61 -8.83 1.60 -16.68
C PRO A 61 -7.87 2.32 -15.73
N LEU A 62 -6.57 2.13 -15.93
CA LEU A 62 -5.51 2.77 -15.17
C LEU A 62 -4.68 3.66 -16.08
N GLU A 63 -4.19 4.77 -15.53
CA GLU A 63 -3.30 5.70 -16.22
C GLU A 63 -1.91 5.71 -15.59
N PRO A 64 -0.85 6.08 -16.34
CA PRO A 64 0.48 6.26 -15.79
C PRO A 64 0.45 7.22 -14.60
N PHE A 65 0.99 6.79 -13.46
CA PHE A 65 1.08 7.64 -12.29
C PHE A 65 2.17 8.71 -12.49
N PRO A 66 1.94 9.99 -12.15
CA PRO A 66 2.87 11.08 -12.47
C PRO A 66 4.15 11.11 -11.61
N ALA A 67 4.48 10.03 -10.90
CA ALA A 67 5.70 9.88 -10.13
C ALA A 67 6.50 8.65 -10.57
N THR A 68 7.83 8.77 -10.53
CA THR A 68 8.72 7.63 -10.78
C THR A 68 9.03 6.94 -9.47
N LEU A 69 8.67 5.67 -9.36
CA LEU A 69 9.12 4.81 -8.27
C LEU A 69 10.42 4.11 -8.69
N GLN A 70 11.39 4.06 -7.78
CA GLN A 70 12.69 3.46 -8.02
C GLN A 70 12.96 2.40 -6.96
N SER A 71 13.40 1.22 -7.39
CA SER A 71 13.85 0.17 -6.49
C SER A 71 15.16 0.56 -5.81
N TYR A 72 15.50 -0.14 -4.73
CA TYR A 72 16.80 0.00 -4.08
C TYR A 72 17.98 -0.22 -5.05
N SER A 73 17.83 -1.13 -6.01
CA SER A 73 18.81 -1.41 -7.07
C SER A 73 18.77 -0.42 -8.26
N ALA A 74 18.11 0.72 -8.10
CA ALA A 74 17.92 1.74 -9.12
C ALA A 74 17.11 1.35 -10.35
N GLY A 75 16.35 0.25 -10.27
CA GLY A 75 15.38 -0.13 -11.29
C GLY A 75 14.16 0.77 -11.27
N ARG A 76 13.71 1.25 -12.43
CA ARG A 76 12.44 1.98 -12.54
C ARG A 76 11.27 1.02 -12.39
N ILE A 77 10.33 1.37 -11.53
CA ILE A 77 9.07 0.65 -11.33
C ILE A 77 7.96 1.49 -11.97
N HIS A 78 7.24 0.89 -12.91
CA HIS A 78 6.09 1.52 -13.54
C HIS A 78 4.91 1.44 -12.58
N VAL A 79 4.39 2.61 -12.19
CA VAL A 79 3.23 2.71 -11.31
C VAL A 79 2.05 3.23 -12.11
N MET A 80 0.91 2.59 -11.92
CA MET A 80 -0.34 2.96 -12.55
C MET A 80 -1.33 3.41 -11.47
N GLY A 81 -2.12 4.44 -11.75
CA GLY A 81 -3.15 4.97 -10.85
C GLY A 81 -4.54 4.84 -11.44
N MET A 82 -5.56 4.87 -10.58
CA MET A 82 -6.95 5.08 -11.02
C MET A 82 -7.18 6.58 -11.21
N CYS A 83 -7.82 6.97 -12.31
CA CYS A 83 -8.32 8.34 -12.47
C CYS A 83 -9.40 8.65 -11.43
N ALA A 84 -9.35 9.86 -10.89
CA ALA A 84 -10.44 10.44 -10.10
C ALA A 84 -11.54 10.98 -11.02
#